data_AF-A0A495L335-F1
#
_entry.id   AF-A0A495L335-F1
#
_cell.length_a   1.000
_cell.length_b   1.000
_cell.length_c   1.000
_cell.angle_alpha   90.00
_cell.angle_beta   90.00
_cell.angle_gamma   90.00
#
_symmetry.space_group_name_H-M   'P 1'
#
loop_
_entity.id
_entity.type
_entity.pdbx_description
1 polymer ?
#
loop_
_entity_poly.entity_id
_entity_poly.type
_entity_poly.pdbx_seq_one_letter_code
_entity_poly.pdbx_strand_id
1 'polypeptide(L)'
;MDELDLDLVAALQYAPRAPSSALAEVLGSSPSTAGRRLQRLQAQRLLRVVGQLDWSLVSDAHPRHVWLHAVPGRSVEVARQLARRPEIQLVAVSSGRADVYCVAHPSSRRQAVELLTSGIPSVEGVRSTQSDLVLRPVTRADAWALDRLPTERLAALLPYRTHVPEAGAVASEPLTADERGAVRLLHTDARIGSADVARELGVSQSTAYRLVQSLLERGVVRPRVEVEPERLGMRLEVVLSLTVHPGSIAQVAERLAAHPSARYVSVVAGEVSVIHHGAFRDEHALGRFITEDLAVMPGVTDVRSSVLLDVLRRYWVDRHEGLLGQARLPFSVDPA
;
A
#
# COMPACT_ATOMS: atom_id res chain seq x y z
N MET A 1 -14.48 12.75 -9.07
CA MET A 1 -14.41 13.38 -7.73
C MET A 1 -14.33 14.87 -7.97
N ASP A 2 -15.05 15.66 -7.17
CA ASP A 2 -14.91 17.11 -7.22
C ASP A 2 -13.75 17.59 -6.33
N GLU A 3 -13.44 18.88 -6.36
CA GLU A 3 -12.33 19.47 -5.57
C GLU A 3 -12.49 19.20 -4.06
N LEU A 4 -13.72 19.22 -3.54
CA LEU A 4 -13.98 18.99 -2.13
C LEU A 4 -13.80 17.51 -1.74
N ASP A 5 -14.11 16.58 -2.66
CA ASP A 5 -13.79 15.17 -2.47
C ASP A 5 -12.27 14.94 -2.42
N LEU A 6 -11.49 15.64 -3.25
CA LEU A 6 -10.03 15.56 -3.23
C LEU A 6 -9.45 16.13 -1.92
N ASP A 7 -9.98 17.24 -1.42
CA ASP A 7 -9.62 17.79 -0.11
C ASP A 7 -9.97 16.80 1.02
N LEU A 8 -11.13 16.15 0.94
CA LEU A 8 -11.54 15.13 1.91
C LEU A 8 -10.59 13.93 1.90
N VAL A 9 -10.12 13.50 0.71
CA VAL A 9 -9.11 12.43 0.61
C VAL A 9 -7.77 12.87 1.22
N ALA A 10 -7.29 14.08 0.95
CA ALA A 10 -6.06 14.59 1.54
C ALA A 10 -6.16 14.67 3.08
N ALA A 11 -7.28 15.15 3.61
CA ALA A 11 -7.56 15.19 5.04
C ALA A 11 -7.59 13.79 5.67
N LEU A 12 -8.22 12.81 4.99
CA LEU A 12 -8.24 11.42 5.44
C LEU A 12 -6.88 10.74 5.32
N GLN A 13 -6.07 11.03 4.29
CA GLN A 13 -4.71 10.50 4.21
C GLN A 13 -3.86 10.98 5.39
N TYR A 14 -4.11 12.20 5.88
CA TYR A 14 -3.46 12.74 7.07
C TYR A 14 -4.00 12.14 8.38
N ALA A 15 -5.32 12.02 8.53
CA ALA A 15 -5.96 11.45 9.72
C ALA A 15 -7.10 10.48 9.32
N PRO A 16 -6.79 9.22 9.00
CA PRO A 16 -7.75 8.31 8.35
C PRO A 16 -8.96 7.94 9.21
N ARG A 17 -8.84 8.09 10.53
CA ARG A 17 -9.91 7.83 11.51
C ARG A 17 -10.60 9.09 12.03
N ALA A 18 -10.29 10.28 11.50
CA ALA A 18 -10.91 11.52 11.96
C ALA A 18 -12.46 11.46 11.84
N PRO A 19 -13.19 11.99 12.84
CA PRO A 19 -14.65 12.10 12.79
C PRO A 19 -15.08 13.14 11.76
N SER A 20 -16.32 13.02 11.26
CA SER A 20 -16.87 13.94 10.27
C SER A 20 -16.88 15.41 10.72
N SER A 21 -16.94 15.67 12.02
CA SER A 21 -16.84 17.02 12.59
C SER A 21 -15.48 17.66 12.35
N ALA A 22 -14.39 16.94 12.64
CA ALA A 22 -13.03 17.42 12.44
C ALA A 22 -12.68 17.54 10.95
N LEU A 23 -13.13 16.59 10.13
CA LEU A 23 -12.98 16.68 8.68
C LEU A 23 -13.72 17.91 8.12
N ALA A 24 -14.92 18.20 8.61
CA ALA A 24 -15.71 19.34 8.16
C ALA A 24 -15.05 20.69 8.44
N GLU A 25 -14.35 20.83 9.58
CA GLU A 25 -13.57 22.02 9.94
C GLU A 25 -12.48 22.31 8.90
N VAL A 26 -11.68 21.30 8.54
CA VAL A 26 -10.62 21.41 7.51
C VAL A 26 -11.18 21.75 6.13
N LEU A 27 -12.35 21.18 5.82
CA LEU A 27 -13.02 21.35 4.54
C LEU A 27 -13.83 22.65 4.43
N GLY A 28 -13.99 23.41 5.53
CA GLY A 28 -14.87 24.59 5.55
C GLY A 28 -16.33 24.24 5.25
N SER A 29 -16.81 23.09 5.72
CA SER A 29 -18.16 22.58 5.44
C SER A 29 -18.90 22.13 6.72
N SER A 30 -20.12 21.59 6.60
CA SER A 30 -20.84 21.03 7.76
C SER A 30 -20.45 19.55 8.01
N PRO A 31 -20.51 19.07 9.27
CA PRO A 31 -20.28 17.65 9.59
C PRO A 31 -21.16 16.67 8.81
N SER A 32 -22.42 17.05 8.57
CA SER A 32 -23.35 16.27 7.74
C SER A 32 -22.92 16.20 6.27
N THR A 33 -22.36 17.28 5.73
CA THR A 33 -21.85 17.31 4.35
C THR A 33 -20.60 16.46 4.20
N ALA A 34 -19.62 16.61 5.11
CA ALA A 34 -18.41 15.79 5.11
C ALA A 34 -18.73 14.29 5.28
N GLY A 35 -19.62 13.96 6.24
CA GLY A 35 -20.07 12.58 6.47
C GLY A 35 -20.77 11.96 5.26
N ARG A 36 -21.72 12.69 4.65
CA ARG A 36 -22.43 12.23 3.45
C ARG A 36 -21.48 12.01 2.27
N ARG A 37 -20.47 12.87 2.10
CA ARG A 37 -19.46 12.72 1.04
C ARG A 37 -18.58 11.50 1.27
N LEU A 38 -18.07 11.31 2.48
CA LEU A 38 -17.29 10.13 2.84
C LEU A 38 -18.09 8.84 2.58
N GLN A 39 -19.33 8.78 3.08
CA GLN A 39 -20.20 7.62 2.88
C GLN A 39 -20.46 7.36 1.39
N ARG A 40 -20.70 8.41 0.59
CA ARG A 40 -20.87 8.28 -0.86
C ARG A 40 -19.62 7.71 -1.53
N LEU A 41 -18.43 8.23 -1.22
CA LEU A 41 -17.17 7.74 -1.81
C LEU A 41 -16.90 6.27 -1.45
N GLN A 42 -17.21 5.87 -0.22
CA GLN A 42 -17.11 4.48 0.23
C GLN A 42 -18.15 3.57 -0.46
N ALA A 43 -19.42 3.99 -0.51
CA ALA A 43 -20.50 3.24 -1.14
C ALA A 43 -20.27 3.06 -2.65
N GLN A 44 -19.72 4.08 -3.31
CA GLN A 44 -19.32 4.04 -4.72
C GLN A 44 -17.99 3.32 -4.94
N ARG A 45 -17.35 2.76 -3.90
CA ARG A 45 -16.08 2.04 -3.97
C ARG A 45 -14.93 2.88 -4.55
N LEU A 46 -15.00 4.20 -4.40
CA LEU A 46 -13.95 5.13 -4.85
C LEU A 46 -12.86 5.34 -3.79
N LEU A 47 -13.20 5.13 -2.51
CA LEU A 47 -12.29 5.25 -1.39
C LEU A 47 -12.57 4.14 -0.37
N ARG A 48 -11.51 3.62 0.26
CA ARG A 48 -11.58 2.78 1.46
C ARG A 48 -10.58 3.24 2.49
N VAL A 49 -10.88 2.98 3.76
CA VAL A 49 -9.90 3.12 4.83
C VAL A 49 -9.64 1.74 5.39
N VAL A 50 -8.46 1.20 5.09
CA VAL A 50 -8.05 -0.17 5.42
C VAL A 50 -6.99 -0.15 6.51
N GLY A 51 -6.83 -1.25 7.21
CA GLY A 51 -5.79 -1.41 8.22
C GLY A 51 -4.54 -1.99 7.59
N GLN A 52 -3.47 -1.20 7.53
CA GLN A 52 -2.18 -1.66 7.08
C GLN A 52 -1.43 -2.37 8.23
N LEU A 53 -1.00 -3.60 7.99
CA LEU A 53 -0.15 -4.36 8.90
C LEU A 53 1.32 -4.20 8.52
N ASP A 54 2.21 -4.25 9.51
CA ASP A 54 3.61 -4.54 9.26
C ASP A 54 3.78 -6.03 8.95
N TRP A 55 4.36 -6.35 7.80
CA TRP A 55 4.53 -7.74 7.38
C TRP A 55 5.42 -8.53 8.35
N SER A 56 6.38 -7.86 9.00
CA SER A 56 7.28 -8.49 9.98
C SER A 56 6.56 -9.04 11.21
N LEU A 57 5.32 -8.59 11.49
CA LEU A 57 4.51 -9.08 12.60
C LEU A 57 3.85 -10.43 12.33
N VAL A 58 3.68 -10.77 11.06
CA VAL A 58 2.86 -11.91 10.62
C VAL A 58 3.69 -12.94 9.85
N SER A 59 4.93 -12.61 9.49
CA SER A 59 5.81 -13.51 8.75
C SER A 59 7.29 -13.20 9.00
N ASP A 60 8.10 -14.26 9.03
CA ASP A 60 9.57 -14.20 9.05
C ASP A 60 10.19 -14.09 7.64
N ALA A 61 9.35 -14.13 6.60
CA ALA A 61 9.77 -14.06 5.21
C ALA A 61 9.56 -12.67 4.62
N HIS A 62 10.58 -12.22 3.92
CA HIS A 62 10.57 -10.90 3.33
C HIS A 62 9.77 -10.88 2.02
N PRO A 63 9.08 -9.77 1.72
CA PRO A 63 8.38 -9.59 0.45
C PRO A 63 9.32 -9.70 -0.76
N ARG A 64 8.73 -9.98 -1.92
CA ARG A 64 9.43 -10.13 -3.20
C ARG A 64 8.77 -9.28 -4.25
N HIS A 65 9.58 -8.51 -4.96
CA HIS A 65 9.19 -8.00 -6.26
C HIS A 65 9.37 -9.14 -7.26
N VAL A 66 8.35 -9.42 -8.08
CA VAL A 66 8.39 -10.48 -9.07
C VAL A 66 7.99 -9.92 -10.43
N TRP A 67 8.87 -10.11 -11.38
CA TRP A 67 8.75 -9.69 -12.76
C TRP A 67 8.50 -10.92 -13.61
N LEU A 68 7.45 -10.91 -14.42
CA LEU A 68 7.07 -12.06 -15.22
C LEU A 68 7.00 -11.70 -16.70
N HIS A 69 7.49 -12.64 -17.50
CA HIS A 69 7.24 -12.65 -18.93
C HIS A 69 6.16 -13.68 -19.24
N ALA A 70 5.09 -13.22 -19.88
CA ALA A 70 4.01 -14.10 -20.31
C ALA A 70 4.29 -14.62 -21.73
N VAL A 71 3.59 -15.69 -22.10
CA VAL A 71 3.35 -16.03 -23.50
C VAL A 71 2.61 -14.84 -24.16
N PRO A 72 2.97 -14.43 -25.39
CA PRO A 72 2.32 -13.32 -26.06
C PRO A 72 0.78 -13.44 -26.06
N GLY A 73 0.10 -12.35 -25.70
CA GLY A 73 -1.36 -12.30 -25.59
C GLY A 73 -1.94 -12.88 -24.30
N ARG A 74 -1.12 -13.39 -23.37
CA ARG A 74 -1.57 -14.04 -22.12
C ARG A 74 -1.34 -13.22 -20.85
N SER A 75 -0.75 -12.02 -20.93
CA SER A 75 -0.37 -11.21 -19.77
C SER A 75 -1.53 -10.92 -18.82
N VAL A 76 -2.70 -10.55 -19.35
CA VAL A 76 -3.91 -10.29 -18.55
C VAL A 76 -4.42 -11.56 -17.86
N GLU A 77 -4.36 -12.70 -18.54
CA GLU A 77 -4.77 -13.99 -17.97
C GLU A 77 -3.84 -14.40 -16.82
N VAL A 78 -2.53 -14.31 -17.02
CA VAL A 78 -1.51 -14.54 -15.99
C VAL A 78 -1.73 -13.63 -14.79
N ALA A 79 -1.93 -12.32 -15.01
CA ALA A 79 -2.19 -11.37 -13.93
C ALA A 79 -3.46 -11.72 -13.14
N ARG A 80 -4.54 -12.17 -13.80
CA ARG A 80 -5.78 -12.63 -13.13
C ARG A 80 -5.58 -13.90 -12.33
N GLN A 81 -4.79 -14.85 -12.82
CA GLN A 81 -4.46 -16.08 -12.08
C GLN A 81 -3.63 -15.76 -10.83
N LEU A 82 -2.63 -14.88 -10.95
CA LEU A 82 -1.83 -14.40 -9.82
C LEU A 82 -2.68 -13.62 -8.81
N ALA A 83 -3.63 -12.81 -9.26
CA ALA A 83 -4.57 -12.13 -8.39
C ALA A 83 -5.46 -13.10 -7.59
N ARG A 84 -5.58 -14.38 -7.94
CA ARG A 84 -6.33 -15.34 -7.10
C ARG A 84 -5.50 -15.89 -5.94
N ARG A 85 -4.18 -15.69 -5.96
CA ARG A 85 -3.29 -16.19 -4.93
C ARG A 85 -3.30 -15.27 -3.71
N PRO A 86 -3.41 -15.83 -2.50
CA PRO A 86 -3.40 -15.04 -1.28
C PRO A 86 -2.04 -14.35 -1.07
N GLU A 87 -0.93 -14.99 -1.42
CA GLU A 87 0.41 -14.42 -1.22
C GLU A 87 0.66 -13.17 -2.08
N ILE A 88 -0.15 -12.93 -3.11
CA ILE A 88 0.02 -11.80 -4.02
C ILE A 88 -0.74 -10.58 -3.50
N GLN A 89 0.01 -9.62 -2.96
CA GLN A 89 -0.50 -8.35 -2.43
C GLN A 89 -0.83 -7.35 -3.53
N LEU A 90 0.03 -7.28 -4.54
CA LEU A 90 -0.08 -6.38 -5.69
C LEU A 90 0.15 -7.18 -6.95
N VAL A 91 -0.69 -6.98 -7.97
CA VAL A 91 -0.44 -7.48 -9.32
C VAL A 91 -0.95 -6.50 -10.35
N ALA A 92 -0.15 -6.29 -11.38
CA ALA A 92 -0.46 -5.41 -12.48
C ALA A 92 0.06 -5.98 -13.80
N VAL A 93 -0.68 -5.74 -14.88
CA VAL A 93 -0.15 -5.83 -16.23
C VAL A 93 0.75 -4.62 -16.45
N SER A 94 1.92 -4.83 -17.02
CA SER A 94 2.89 -3.77 -17.25
C SER A 94 3.37 -3.75 -18.69
N SER A 95 3.88 -2.59 -19.12
CA SER A 95 4.74 -2.47 -20.30
C SER A 95 6.17 -2.15 -19.87
N GLY A 96 7.14 -2.50 -20.71
CA GLY A 96 8.56 -2.35 -20.44
C GLY A 96 9.24 -3.70 -20.38
N ARG A 97 10.01 -3.94 -19.31
CA ARG A 97 10.84 -5.16 -19.18
C ARG A 97 10.07 -6.40 -18.74
N ALA A 98 8.85 -6.26 -18.25
CA ALA A 98 8.01 -7.39 -17.86
C ALA A 98 6.58 -7.16 -18.33
N ASP A 99 5.89 -8.25 -18.67
CA ASP A 99 4.51 -8.22 -19.11
C ASP A 99 3.55 -8.14 -17.91
N VAL A 100 3.96 -8.73 -16.78
CA VAL A 100 3.25 -8.71 -15.52
C VAL A 100 4.23 -8.44 -14.40
N TYR A 101 3.82 -7.60 -13.47
CA TYR A 101 4.56 -7.27 -12.28
C TYR A 101 3.71 -7.57 -11.05
N CYS A 102 4.27 -8.24 -10.05
CA CYS A 102 3.58 -8.48 -8.79
C CYS A 102 4.49 -8.37 -7.57
N VAL A 103 3.89 -8.09 -6.42
CA VAL A 103 4.57 -8.13 -5.12
C VAL A 103 4.02 -9.30 -4.32
N ALA A 104 4.88 -10.27 -4.04
CA ALA A 104 4.56 -11.46 -3.28
C ALA A 104 4.98 -11.32 -1.82
N HIS A 105 4.12 -11.78 -0.93
CA HIS A 105 4.25 -11.74 0.52
C HIS A 105 4.10 -13.18 1.06
N PRO A 106 5.19 -13.97 1.04
CA PRO A 106 5.18 -15.33 1.56
C PRO A 106 5.08 -15.31 3.09
N SER A 107 4.33 -16.25 3.67
CA SER A 107 4.11 -16.42 5.10
C SER A 107 5.29 -17.02 5.85
N SER A 108 6.17 -17.75 5.14
CA SER A 108 7.39 -18.32 5.71
C SER A 108 8.51 -18.43 4.68
N ARG A 109 9.76 -18.59 5.14
CA ARG A 109 10.90 -18.80 4.24
C ARG A 109 10.72 -20.04 3.35
N ARG A 110 10.14 -21.11 3.89
CA ARG A 110 9.79 -22.32 3.13
C ARG A 110 8.76 -22.02 2.05
N GLN A 111 7.69 -21.30 2.39
CA GLN A 111 6.69 -20.89 1.41
C GLN A 111 7.28 -19.97 0.34
N ALA A 112 8.25 -19.11 0.68
CA ALA A 112 8.93 -18.28 -0.30
C ALA A 112 9.66 -19.11 -1.36
N VAL A 113 10.36 -20.17 -0.95
CA VAL A 113 11.02 -21.10 -1.88
C VAL A 113 9.99 -21.76 -2.78
N GLU A 114 8.95 -22.37 -2.20
CA GLU A 114 7.88 -23.02 -2.95
C GLU A 114 7.21 -22.06 -3.95
N LEU A 115 6.81 -20.87 -3.49
CA LEU A 115 6.16 -19.85 -4.31
C LEU A 115 7.02 -19.41 -5.50
N LEU A 116 8.33 -19.23 -5.31
CA LEU A 116 9.21 -18.72 -6.36
C LEU A 116 9.72 -19.80 -7.33
N THR A 117 9.82 -21.05 -6.88
CA THR A 117 10.40 -22.16 -7.66
C THR A 117 9.37 -22.99 -8.40
N SER A 118 8.19 -23.20 -7.81
CA SER A 118 7.12 -24.00 -8.41
C SER A 118 5.81 -23.24 -8.47
N GLY A 119 5.50 -22.44 -7.46
CA GLY A 119 4.25 -21.70 -7.36
C GLY A 119 4.02 -20.77 -8.55
N ILE A 120 4.66 -19.62 -8.59
CA ILE A 120 4.48 -18.61 -9.64
C ILE A 120 4.88 -19.16 -11.03
N PRO A 121 5.99 -19.92 -11.18
CA PRO A 121 6.36 -20.48 -12.48
C PRO A 121 5.35 -21.47 -13.08
N SER A 122 4.53 -22.14 -12.26
CA SER A 122 3.49 -23.08 -12.75
C SER A 122 2.19 -22.41 -13.20
N VAL A 123 2.07 -21.09 -13.07
CA VAL A 123 0.91 -20.36 -13.59
C VAL A 123 0.89 -20.49 -15.12
N GLU A 124 -0.24 -20.93 -15.67
CA GLU A 124 -0.37 -21.15 -17.10
C GLU A 124 -0.14 -19.84 -17.86
N GLY A 125 0.73 -19.90 -18.88
CA GLY A 125 1.12 -18.73 -19.68
C GLY A 125 2.34 -17.98 -19.14
N VAL A 126 2.93 -18.35 -18.00
CA VAL A 126 4.23 -17.83 -17.57
C VAL A 126 5.35 -18.49 -18.38
N ARG A 127 6.23 -17.67 -18.98
CA ARG A 127 7.41 -18.11 -19.72
C ARG A 127 8.67 -18.04 -18.85
N SER A 128 8.81 -16.97 -18.09
CA SER A 128 9.93 -16.80 -17.15
C SER A 128 9.58 -15.81 -16.05
N THR A 129 10.32 -15.92 -14.95
CA THR A 129 10.15 -15.09 -13.75
C THR A 129 11.51 -14.62 -13.25
N GLN A 130 11.57 -13.38 -12.78
CA GLN A 130 12.70 -12.82 -12.05
C GLN A 130 12.17 -12.24 -10.74
N SER A 131 12.93 -12.37 -9.65
CA SER A 131 12.50 -11.84 -8.35
C SER A 131 13.61 -11.11 -7.62
N ASP A 132 13.27 -9.99 -6.99
CA ASP A 132 14.14 -9.23 -6.12
C ASP A 132 13.63 -9.31 -4.67
N LEU A 133 14.53 -9.65 -3.73
CA LEU A 133 14.25 -9.73 -2.31
C LEU A 133 14.14 -8.34 -1.70
N VAL A 134 13.01 -7.99 -1.09
CA VAL A 134 12.92 -6.75 -0.30
C VAL A 134 13.77 -6.90 0.96
N LEU A 135 14.86 -6.15 1.06
CA LEU A 135 15.68 -6.10 2.28
C LEU A 135 15.12 -5.11 3.29
N ARG A 136 14.70 -3.93 2.80
CA ARG A 136 14.19 -2.84 3.63
C ARG A 136 13.17 -2.02 2.86
N PRO A 137 11.90 -1.95 3.28
CA PRO A 137 11.02 -0.88 2.83
C PRO A 137 11.50 0.46 3.42
N VAL A 138 11.66 1.47 2.56
CA VAL A 138 12.08 2.83 2.96
C VAL A 138 10.87 3.74 3.12
N THR A 139 9.95 3.73 2.15
CA THR A 139 8.61 4.28 2.36
C THR A 139 7.58 3.18 2.49
N ARG A 140 6.51 3.52 3.19
CA ARG A 140 5.27 2.77 3.22
C ARG A 140 4.22 3.55 2.45
N ALA A 141 3.29 2.84 1.84
CA ALA A 141 2.31 3.47 0.95
C ALA A 141 1.22 4.31 1.66
N ASP A 142 1.19 4.32 2.99
CA ASP A 142 0.45 5.29 3.82
C ASP A 142 1.18 6.64 3.95
N ALA A 143 2.49 6.70 3.69
CA ALA A 143 3.25 7.96 3.67
C ALA A 143 2.98 8.81 2.41
N TRP A 144 2.45 8.19 1.35
CA TRP A 144 2.06 8.91 0.14
C TRP A 144 0.73 9.62 0.36
N ALA A 145 0.79 10.95 0.38
CA ALA A 145 -0.36 11.82 0.58
C ALA A 145 -0.48 12.83 -0.55
N LEU A 146 -1.71 13.24 -0.82
CA LEU A 146 -2.00 14.30 -1.77
C LEU A 146 -1.64 15.65 -1.14
N ASP A 147 -0.61 16.30 -1.70
CA ASP A 147 -0.22 17.66 -1.30
C ASP A 147 -1.22 18.69 -1.84
N ARG A 148 -2.26 18.95 -1.03
CA ARG A 148 -3.42 19.74 -1.44
C ARG A 148 -3.97 20.64 -0.33
N LEU A 149 -3.83 20.22 0.92
CA LEU A 149 -4.25 21.00 2.08
C LEU A 149 -3.02 21.61 2.76
N PRO A 150 -3.03 22.92 3.04
CA PRO A 150 -1.91 23.57 3.71
C PRO A 150 -1.83 23.10 5.17
N THR A 151 -0.61 23.11 5.73
CA THR A 151 -0.32 22.57 7.07
C THR A 151 -1.19 23.18 8.17
N GLU A 152 -1.53 24.47 8.05
CA GLU A 152 -2.37 25.19 9.01
C GLU A 152 -3.78 24.61 9.09
N ARG A 153 -4.33 24.17 7.95
CA ARG A 153 -5.64 23.50 7.92
C ARG A 153 -5.55 22.09 8.47
N LEU A 154 -4.45 21.38 8.22
CA LEU A 154 -4.25 20.03 8.76
C LEU A 154 -4.02 20.02 10.28
N ALA A 155 -3.63 21.14 10.89
CA ALA A 155 -3.43 21.26 12.33
C ALA A 155 -4.68 20.86 13.15
N ALA A 156 -5.88 21.14 12.65
CA ALA A 156 -7.14 20.72 13.29
C ALA A 156 -7.30 19.19 13.39
N LEU A 157 -6.57 18.44 12.55
CA LEU A 157 -6.60 16.98 12.53
C LEU A 157 -5.52 16.32 13.39
N LEU A 158 -4.57 17.10 13.93
CA LEU A 158 -3.49 16.57 14.77
C LEU A 158 -3.98 15.65 15.90
N PRO A 159 -5.07 15.96 16.64
CA PRO A 159 -5.56 15.08 17.71
C PRO A 159 -6.06 13.71 17.22
N TYR A 160 -6.40 13.60 15.94
CA TYR A 160 -6.95 12.39 15.32
C TYR A 160 -5.92 11.64 14.48
N ARG A 161 -4.72 12.20 14.33
CA ARG A 161 -3.62 11.54 13.64
C ARG A 161 -3.18 10.36 14.49
N THR A 162 -3.28 9.16 13.94
CA THR A 162 -2.74 7.96 14.60
C THR A 162 -1.24 8.17 14.75
N HIS A 163 -0.77 8.34 15.98
CA HIS A 163 0.67 8.35 16.25
C HIS A 163 1.17 6.95 15.98
N VAL A 164 2.14 6.84 15.10
CA VAL A 164 2.72 5.54 14.78
C VAL A 164 4.20 5.57 15.08
N PRO A 165 4.70 4.68 15.95
CA PRO A 165 6.12 4.60 16.24
C PRO A 165 6.94 4.42 14.95
N GLU A 166 8.15 4.99 14.94
CA GLU A 166 9.14 4.75 13.89
C GLU A 166 9.39 3.25 13.70
N ALA A 167 9.73 2.86 12.47
CA ALA A 167 9.95 1.47 12.10
C ALA A 167 10.99 0.82 13.03
N GLY A 168 10.63 -0.32 13.64
CA GLY A 168 11.49 -1.07 14.57
C GLY A 168 10.98 -1.17 16.01
N ALA A 169 9.96 -0.39 16.40
CA ALA A 169 9.33 -0.48 17.72
C ALA A 169 8.10 -1.42 17.79
N VAL A 170 7.98 -2.36 16.85
CA VAL A 170 6.78 -3.20 16.74
C VAL A 170 6.85 -4.36 17.73
N ALA A 171 5.71 -4.64 18.38
CA ALA A 171 5.56 -5.53 19.53
C ALA A 171 6.39 -6.83 19.46
N SER A 172 7.23 -7.04 20.47
CA SER A 172 8.00 -8.29 20.68
C SER A 172 7.11 -9.48 21.07
N GLU A 173 5.82 -9.25 21.35
CA GLU A 173 4.91 -10.26 21.90
C GLU A 173 3.93 -10.75 20.83
N PRO A 174 3.68 -12.07 20.76
CA PRO A 174 2.66 -12.63 19.89
C PRO A 174 1.28 -12.05 20.18
N LEU A 175 0.51 -11.73 19.13
CA LEU A 175 -0.86 -11.26 19.26
C LEU A 175 -1.75 -12.36 19.86
N THR A 176 -2.61 -12.00 20.80
CA THR A 176 -3.68 -12.84 21.37
C THR A 176 -4.79 -13.14 20.35
N ALA A 177 -5.66 -14.11 20.63
CA ALA A 177 -6.75 -14.47 19.71
C ALA A 177 -7.70 -13.29 19.40
N ASP A 178 -8.04 -12.50 20.42
CA ASP A 178 -8.91 -11.33 20.27
C ASP A 178 -8.23 -10.20 19.47
N GLU A 179 -6.93 -9.96 19.69
CA GLU A 179 -6.15 -9.01 18.90
C GLU A 179 -6.09 -9.42 17.43
N ARG A 180 -5.88 -10.71 17.16
CA ARG A 180 -5.88 -11.28 15.81
C ARG A 180 -7.25 -11.14 15.14
N GLY A 181 -8.33 -11.32 15.90
CA GLY A 181 -9.70 -11.02 15.47
C GLY A 181 -9.90 -9.54 15.10
N ALA A 182 -9.50 -8.63 16.00
CA ALA A 182 -9.60 -7.20 15.78
C ALA A 182 -8.74 -6.72 14.59
N VAL A 183 -7.54 -7.30 14.40
CA VAL A 183 -6.68 -7.05 13.24
C VAL A 183 -7.39 -7.38 11.93
N ARG A 184 -8.11 -8.51 11.84
CA ARG A 184 -8.87 -8.86 10.61
C ARG A 184 -9.97 -7.86 10.29
N LEU A 185 -10.69 -7.41 11.31
CA LEU A 185 -11.75 -6.41 11.18
C LEU A 185 -11.17 -5.07 10.73
N LEU A 186 -10.12 -4.60 11.42
CA LEU A 186 -9.46 -3.33 11.11
C LEU A 186 -8.78 -3.35 9.74
N HIS A 187 -8.21 -4.47 9.30
CA HIS A 187 -7.68 -4.58 7.94
C HIS A 187 -8.76 -4.31 6.88
N THR A 188 -9.96 -4.86 7.11
CA THR A 188 -11.08 -4.69 6.19
C THR A 188 -11.64 -3.27 6.21
N ASP A 189 -11.83 -2.74 7.42
CA ASP A 189 -12.27 -1.36 7.67
C ASP A 189 -11.58 -0.79 8.91
N ALA A 190 -10.56 0.04 8.70
CA ALA A 190 -9.83 0.65 9.80
C ALA A 190 -10.61 1.76 10.51
N ARG A 191 -11.82 2.10 10.04
CA ARG A 191 -12.75 3.00 10.72
C ARG A 191 -13.85 2.27 11.50
N ILE A 192 -13.85 0.94 11.52
CA ILE A 192 -14.85 0.14 12.27
C ILE A 192 -14.97 0.63 13.72
N GLY A 193 -16.22 0.76 14.18
CA GLY A 193 -16.54 1.20 15.53
C GLY A 193 -16.33 0.10 16.57
N SER A 194 -15.96 0.46 17.79
CA SER A 194 -15.72 -0.51 18.87
C SER A 194 -16.95 -1.34 19.24
N ALA A 195 -18.17 -0.83 19.02
CA ALA A 195 -19.40 -1.59 19.22
C ALA A 195 -19.54 -2.74 18.21
N ASP A 196 -19.19 -2.51 16.95
CA ASP A 196 -19.20 -3.54 15.92
C ASP A 196 -18.10 -4.56 16.17
N VAL A 197 -16.89 -4.12 16.53
CA VAL A 197 -15.80 -5.02 16.92
C VAL A 197 -16.22 -5.92 18.09
N ALA A 198 -16.87 -5.35 19.12
CA ALA A 198 -17.35 -6.10 20.28
C ALA A 198 -18.34 -7.19 19.88
N ARG A 199 -19.30 -6.87 19.02
CA ARG A 199 -20.32 -7.78 18.50
C ARG A 199 -19.71 -8.91 17.66
N GLU A 200 -18.76 -8.59 16.77
CA GLU A 200 -18.09 -9.59 15.93
C GLU A 200 -17.17 -10.53 16.71
N LEU A 201 -16.54 -10.04 17.79
CA LEU A 201 -15.62 -10.84 18.61
C LEU A 201 -16.26 -11.50 19.84
N GLY A 202 -17.51 -11.15 20.17
CA GLY A 202 -18.18 -11.68 21.37
C GLY A 202 -17.61 -11.14 22.69
N VAL A 203 -17.05 -9.93 22.69
CA VAL A 203 -16.44 -9.29 23.87
C VAL A 203 -17.22 -8.04 24.29
N SER A 204 -16.93 -7.47 25.48
CA SER A 204 -17.55 -6.20 25.89
C SER A 204 -17.10 -5.03 25.01
N GLN A 205 -17.93 -4.01 24.84
CA GLN A 205 -17.56 -2.78 24.11
C GLN A 205 -16.33 -2.08 24.70
N SER A 206 -16.16 -2.12 26.02
CA SER A 206 -14.98 -1.57 26.69
C SER A 206 -13.71 -2.34 26.33
N THR A 207 -13.81 -3.68 26.22
CA THR A 207 -12.71 -4.56 25.80
C THR A 207 -12.34 -4.30 24.35
N ALA A 208 -13.33 -4.27 23.45
CA ALA A 208 -13.10 -3.96 22.04
C ALA A 208 -12.47 -2.57 21.82
N TYR A 209 -12.89 -1.56 22.59
CA TYR A 209 -12.29 -0.23 22.54
C TYR A 209 -10.80 -0.29 22.92
N ARG A 210 -10.45 -0.91 24.06
CA ARG A 210 -9.05 -1.05 24.50
C ARG A 210 -8.20 -1.83 23.49
N LEU A 211 -8.74 -2.91 22.92
CA LEU A 211 -8.06 -3.70 21.89
C LEU A 211 -7.73 -2.85 20.66
N VAL A 212 -8.72 -2.13 20.12
CA VAL A 212 -8.53 -1.28 18.94
C VAL A 212 -7.51 -0.17 19.23
N GLN A 213 -7.62 0.54 20.35
CA GLN A 213 -6.66 1.59 20.69
C GLN A 213 -5.25 1.02 20.83
N SER A 214 -5.07 -0.08 21.55
CA SER A 214 -3.77 -0.73 21.71
C SER A 214 -3.13 -1.16 20.38
N LEU A 215 -3.93 -1.70 19.43
CA LEU A 215 -3.42 -2.09 18.12
C LEU A 215 -2.97 -0.90 17.27
N LEU A 216 -3.66 0.25 17.39
CA LEU A 216 -3.30 1.48 16.69
C LEU A 216 -2.07 2.14 17.33
N GLU A 217 -2.06 2.30 18.66
CA GLU A 217 -0.99 2.95 19.42
C GLU A 217 0.36 2.20 19.30
N ARG A 218 0.32 0.85 19.33
CA ARG A 218 1.52 0.03 19.09
C ARG A 218 1.92 -0.04 17.61
N GLY A 219 1.15 0.56 16.71
CA GLY A 219 1.40 0.52 15.28
C GLY A 219 1.27 -0.87 14.64
N VAL A 220 0.60 -1.81 15.31
CA VAL A 220 0.27 -3.14 14.79
C VAL A 220 -0.64 -3.01 13.58
N VAL A 221 -1.65 -2.14 13.69
CA VAL A 221 -2.50 -1.72 12.59
C VAL A 221 -2.34 -0.23 12.36
N ARG A 222 -2.03 0.15 11.13
CA ARG A 222 -1.91 1.54 10.69
C ARG A 222 -3.05 1.86 9.72
N PRO A 223 -4.02 2.73 10.07
CA PRO A 223 -5.07 3.10 9.14
C PRO A 223 -4.49 3.73 7.87
N ARG A 224 -4.96 3.31 6.70
CA ARG A 224 -4.50 3.77 5.40
C ARG A 224 -5.67 4.03 4.47
N VAL A 225 -5.62 5.15 3.75
CA VAL A 225 -6.61 5.45 2.71
C VAL A 225 -6.21 4.79 1.40
N GLU A 226 -7.06 3.90 0.91
CA GLU A 226 -6.97 3.32 -0.42
C GLU A 226 -7.87 4.08 -1.39
N VAL A 227 -7.26 4.55 -2.48
CA VAL A 227 -7.89 5.29 -3.57
C VAL A 227 -7.03 5.11 -4.81
N GLU A 228 -7.68 5.06 -5.98
CA GLU A 228 -6.93 4.97 -7.24
C GLU A 228 -6.21 6.28 -7.56
N PRO A 229 -4.89 6.24 -7.83
CA PRO A 229 -4.12 7.45 -8.14
C PRO A 229 -4.71 8.25 -9.31
N GLU A 230 -5.30 7.58 -10.31
CA GLU A 230 -5.98 8.26 -11.42
C GLU A 230 -7.11 9.18 -10.94
N ARG A 231 -7.85 8.78 -9.90
CA ARG A 231 -8.91 9.60 -9.29
C ARG A 231 -8.37 10.83 -8.58
N LEU A 232 -7.08 10.84 -8.28
CA LEU A 232 -6.35 11.96 -7.66
C LEU A 232 -5.57 12.79 -8.70
N GLY A 233 -5.76 12.51 -9.99
CA GLY A 233 -5.09 13.21 -11.08
C GLY A 233 -3.69 12.67 -11.41
N MET A 234 -3.30 11.52 -10.86
CA MET A 234 -2.07 10.82 -11.20
C MET A 234 -2.37 9.70 -12.20
N ARG A 235 -2.21 9.98 -13.50
CA ARG A 235 -2.64 9.08 -14.58
C ARG A 235 -1.61 8.01 -14.95
N LEU A 236 -0.41 8.12 -14.41
CA LEU A 236 0.70 7.25 -14.76
C LEU A 236 1.31 6.64 -13.50
N GLU A 237 1.32 5.32 -13.41
CA GLU A 237 2.03 4.58 -12.37
C GLU A 237 3.20 3.83 -12.98
N VAL A 238 4.38 3.95 -12.36
CA VAL A 238 5.62 3.38 -12.89
C VAL A 238 6.40 2.72 -11.77
N VAL A 239 6.91 1.53 -12.03
CA VAL A 239 7.92 0.88 -11.20
C VAL A 239 9.27 1.12 -11.84
N LEU A 240 10.12 1.86 -11.14
CA LEU A 240 11.49 2.12 -11.53
C LEU A 240 12.42 1.18 -10.75
N SER A 241 13.29 0.49 -11.48
CA SER A 241 14.32 -0.37 -10.93
C SER A 241 15.68 0.30 -11.14
N LEU A 242 16.36 0.65 -10.05
CA LEU A 242 17.58 1.44 -10.08
C LEU A 242 18.78 0.59 -9.65
N THR A 243 19.84 0.61 -10.46
CA THR A 243 21.16 0.15 -10.05
C THR A 243 21.91 1.34 -9.43
N VAL A 244 22.39 1.14 -8.20
CA VAL A 244 23.03 2.21 -7.41
C VAL A 244 24.34 1.68 -6.84
N HIS A 245 25.38 2.51 -6.84
CA HIS A 245 26.63 2.19 -6.17
C HIS A 245 26.38 1.85 -4.68
N PRO A 246 26.98 0.77 -4.12
CA PRO A 246 26.66 0.31 -2.77
C PRO A 246 26.71 1.38 -1.67
N GLY A 247 27.72 2.26 -1.71
CA GLY A 247 27.88 3.36 -0.75
C GLY A 247 26.80 4.45 -0.82
N SER A 248 26.02 4.50 -1.90
CA SER A 248 24.99 5.51 -2.15
C SER A 248 23.57 4.98 -2.00
N ILE A 249 23.37 3.66 -1.83
CA ILE A 249 22.03 3.02 -1.79
C ILE A 249 21.13 3.67 -0.75
N ALA A 250 21.62 3.83 0.48
CA ALA A 250 20.82 4.41 1.56
C ALA A 250 20.38 5.84 1.21
N GLN A 251 21.33 6.70 0.83
CA GLN A 251 21.05 8.09 0.49
C GLN A 251 20.07 8.22 -0.68
N VAL A 252 20.26 7.46 -1.76
CA VAL A 252 19.36 7.47 -2.92
C VAL A 252 17.97 7.00 -2.51
N ALA A 253 17.87 5.91 -1.75
CA ALA A 253 16.58 5.41 -1.33
C ALA A 253 15.82 6.39 -0.41
N GLU A 254 16.49 7.05 0.54
CA GLU A 254 15.87 8.08 1.38
C GLU A 254 15.46 9.32 0.56
N ARG A 255 16.24 9.71 -0.45
CA ARG A 255 15.90 10.85 -1.32
C ARG A 255 14.71 10.56 -2.22
N LEU A 256 14.65 9.34 -2.77
CA LEU A 256 13.48 8.85 -3.52
C LEU A 256 12.26 8.78 -2.61
N ALA A 257 12.43 8.29 -1.38
CA ALA A 257 11.38 8.18 -0.39
C ALA A 257 10.71 9.53 -0.04
N ALA A 258 11.51 10.60 0.01
CA ALA A 258 11.01 11.95 0.26
C ALA A 258 10.36 12.61 -0.97
N HIS A 259 10.47 12.01 -2.16
CA HIS A 259 9.95 12.61 -3.38
C HIS A 259 8.41 12.48 -3.45
N PRO A 260 7.65 13.51 -3.87
CA PRO A 260 6.18 13.47 -3.90
C PRO A 260 5.56 12.36 -4.77
N SER A 261 6.30 11.86 -5.76
CA SER A 261 5.84 10.74 -6.58
C SER A 261 5.87 9.40 -5.83
N ALA A 262 6.63 9.28 -4.74
CA ALA A 262 6.97 8.01 -4.11
C ALA A 262 5.77 7.42 -3.37
N ARG A 263 5.18 6.37 -3.95
CA ARG A 263 4.17 5.55 -3.27
C ARG A 263 4.80 4.43 -2.47
N TYR A 264 5.91 3.89 -2.93
CA TYR A 264 6.65 2.84 -2.24
C TYR A 264 8.09 2.84 -2.73
N VAL A 265 9.04 2.81 -1.80
CA VAL A 265 10.47 2.70 -2.09
C VAL A 265 11.03 1.59 -1.23
N SER A 266 11.84 0.71 -1.82
CA SER A 266 12.49 -0.37 -1.11
C SER A 266 13.90 -0.61 -1.60
N VAL A 267 14.80 -0.90 -0.66
CA VAL A 267 16.10 -1.50 -0.96
C VAL A 267 15.89 -2.99 -1.17
N VAL A 268 16.45 -3.52 -2.26
CA VAL A 268 16.29 -4.91 -2.66
C VAL A 268 17.62 -5.61 -2.87
N ALA A 269 17.64 -6.93 -2.68
CA ALA A 269 18.72 -7.80 -3.12
C ALA A 269 18.27 -8.50 -4.41
N GLY A 270 18.94 -8.16 -5.52
CA GLY A 270 18.65 -8.66 -6.85
C GLY A 270 19.60 -8.06 -7.89
N GLU A 271 19.14 -7.96 -9.14
CA GLU A 271 19.92 -7.31 -10.23
C GLU A 271 20.00 -5.79 -10.03
N VAL A 272 19.04 -5.24 -9.30
CA VAL A 272 18.95 -3.82 -8.94
C VAL A 272 19.07 -3.65 -7.43
N SER A 273 19.27 -2.41 -6.99
CA SER A 273 19.51 -2.08 -5.59
C SER A 273 18.32 -1.39 -4.94
N VAL A 274 17.54 -0.62 -5.72
CA VAL A 274 16.38 0.13 -5.24
C VAL A 274 15.23 -0.02 -6.22
N ILE A 275 14.03 -0.23 -5.69
CA ILE A 275 12.77 -0.17 -6.43
C ILE A 275 11.97 1.04 -5.95
N HIS A 276 11.45 1.83 -6.89
CA HIS A 276 10.59 2.98 -6.65
C HIS A 276 9.27 2.83 -7.41
N HIS A 277 8.16 2.71 -6.69
CA HIS A 277 6.82 2.83 -7.25
C HIS A 277 6.42 4.29 -7.22
N GLY A 278 6.42 4.90 -8.40
CA GLY A 278 6.02 6.28 -8.61
C GLY A 278 4.59 6.41 -9.12
N ALA A 279 3.88 7.44 -8.67
CA ALA A 279 2.69 7.95 -9.34
C ALA A 279 2.97 9.36 -9.87
N PHE A 280 2.62 9.58 -11.13
CA PHE A 280 2.90 10.79 -11.88
C PHE A 280 1.61 11.29 -12.55
N ARG A 281 1.53 12.61 -12.77
CA ARG A 281 0.39 13.23 -13.45
C ARG A 281 0.28 12.77 -14.90
N ASP A 282 1.42 12.70 -15.58
CA ASP A 282 1.57 12.41 -17.00
C ASP A 282 3.02 11.97 -17.32
N GLU A 283 3.26 11.62 -18.57
CA GLU A 283 4.55 11.21 -19.11
C GLU A 283 5.60 12.33 -19.03
N HIS A 284 5.19 13.60 -19.12
CA HIS A 284 6.11 14.73 -18.99
C HIS A 284 6.66 14.85 -17.57
N ALA A 285 5.83 14.63 -16.55
CA ALA A 285 6.25 14.59 -15.16
C ALA A 285 7.21 13.44 -14.88
N LEU A 286 6.96 12.25 -15.46
CA LEU A 286 7.92 11.14 -15.41
C LEU A 286 9.24 11.49 -16.10
N GLY A 287 9.17 12.11 -17.29
CA GLY A 287 10.34 12.53 -18.05
C GLY A 287 11.23 13.45 -17.23
N ARG A 288 10.67 14.51 -16.63
CA ARG A 288 11.41 15.43 -15.75
C ARG A 288 12.00 14.70 -14.54
N PHE A 289 11.23 13.83 -13.89
CA PHE A 289 11.75 13.05 -12.77
C PHE A 289 13.00 12.24 -13.14
N ILE A 290 13.00 11.61 -14.31
CA ILE A 290 14.15 10.83 -14.78
C ILE A 290 15.33 11.74 -15.19
N THR A 291 15.08 12.81 -15.94
CA THR A 291 16.15 13.63 -16.53
C THR A 291 16.69 14.73 -15.63
N GLU A 292 15.94 15.12 -14.60
CA GLU A 292 16.30 16.20 -13.68
C GLU A 292 16.52 15.62 -12.27
N ASP A 293 15.48 15.04 -11.65
CA ASP A 293 15.55 14.63 -10.24
C ASP A 293 16.49 13.45 -10.01
N LEU A 294 16.40 12.39 -10.84
CA LEU A 294 17.30 11.23 -10.75
C LEU A 294 18.71 11.58 -11.23
N ALA A 295 18.85 12.42 -12.25
CA ALA A 295 20.14 12.78 -12.83
C ALA A 295 21.09 13.44 -11.82
N VAL A 296 20.54 14.15 -10.83
CA VAL A 296 21.31 14.80 -9.75
C VAL A 296 21.47 13.93 -8.50
N MET A 297 21.12 12.64 -8.55
CA MET A 297 21.35 11.70 -7.44
C MET A 297 22.68 10.96 -7.64
N PRO A 298 23.73 11.30 -6.88
CA PRO A 298 25.01 10.62 -7.01
C PRO A 298 24.87 9.13 -6.74
N GLY A 299 25.51 8.31 -7.56
CA GLY A 299 25.57 6.88 -7.37
C GLY A 299 24.56 6.07 -8.18
N VAL A 300 23.54 6.69 -8.77
CA VAL A 300 22.62 6.01 -9.72
C VAL A 300 23.36 5.76 -11.03
N THR A 301 23.45 4.50 -11.45
CA THR A 301 24.18 4.10 -12.67
C THR A 301 23.29 3.59 -13.79
N ASP A 302 22.11 3.09 -13.45
CA ASP A 302 21.13 2.61 -14.43
C ASP A 302 19.71 2.74 -13.87
N VAL A 303 18.75 3.04 -14.74
CA VAL A 303 17.33 3.15 -14.41
C VAL A 303 16.51 2.42 -15.47
N ARG A 304 15.73 1.43 -15.03
CA ARG A 304 14.79 0.69 -15.87
C ARG A 304 13.37 1.04 -15.47
N SER A 305 12.51 1.32 -16.45
CA SER A 305 11.11 1.70 -16.20
C SER A 305 10.14 0.60 -16.65
N SER A 306 9.16 0.29 -15.81
CA SER A 306 7.99 -0.51 -16.18
C SER A 306 6.72 0.25 -15.83
N VAL A 307 5.92 0.58 -16.85
CA VAL A 307 4.66 1.32 -16.68
C VAL A 307 3.56 0.34 -16.35
N LEU A 308 2.81 0.59 -15.28
CA LEU A 308 1.67 -0.22 -14.90
C LEU A 308 0.47 0.18 -15.76
N LEU A 309 0.01 -0.74 -16.60
CA LEU A 309 -1.08 -0.52 -17.55
C LEU A 309 -2.46 -0.80 -16.92
N ASP A 310 -2.54 -1.86 -16.11
CA ASP A 310 -3.75 -2.25 -15.40
C ASP A 310 -3.37 -2.89 -14.08
N VAL A 311 -3.78 -2.27 -12.97
CA VAL A 311 -3.51 -2.77 -11.61
C VAL A 311 -4.72 -3.54 -11.13
N LEU A 312 -4.66 -4.87 -11.18
CA LEU A 312 -5.77 -5.76 -10.82
C LEU A 312 -5.96 -5.88 -9.30
N ARG A 313 -4.89 -5.69 -8.55
CA ARG A 313 -4.91 -5.73 -7.09
C ARG A 313 -3.80 -4.87 -6.52
N ARG A 314 -4.11 -4.18 -5.42
CA ARG A 314 -3.14 -3.45 -4.60
C ARG A 314 -3.51 -3.61 -3.14
N TYR A 315 -2.53 -3.94 -2.30
CA TYR A 315 -2.72 -4.14 -0.87
C TYR A 315 -3.85 -5.15 -0.53
N TRP A 316 -3.94 -6.24 -1.29
CA TRP A 316 -5.03 -7.23 -1.22
C TRP A 316 -6.46 -6.68 -1.36
N VAL A 317 -6.56 -5.51 -1.99
CA VAL A 317 -7.82 -4.93 -2.40
C VAL A 317 -7.90 -5.05 -3.92
N ASP A 318 -8.81 -5.89 -4.41
CA ASP A 318 -9.00 -6.09 -5.84
C ASP A 318 -9.49 -4.82 -6.53
N ARG A 319 -9.17 -4.66 -7.81
CA ARG A 319 -9.56 -3.52 -8.63
C ARG A 319 -10.32 -4.00 -9.86
N HIS A 320 -11.35 -3.25 -10.22
CA HIS A 320 -12.07 -3.46 -11.46
C HIS A 320 -12.52 -2.10 -11.97
N GLU A 321 -12.05 -1.69 -13.16
CA GLU A 321 -12.44 -0.42 -13.80
C GLU A 321 -12.29 0.81 -12.86
N GLY A 322 -11.19 0.85 -12.11
CA GLY A 322 -10.89 1.93 -11.17
C GLY A 322 -11.76 1.95 -9.89
N LEU A 323 -12.45 0.85 -9.57
CA LEU A 323 -13.25 0.68 -8.35
C LEU A 323 -12.61 -0.32 -7.37
N LEU A 324 -12.72 -0.03 -6.07
CA LEU A 324 -12.07 -0.77 -4.99
C LEU A 324 -12.92 -1.94 -4.48
N GLY A 325 -12.44 -3.17 -4.68
CA GLY A 325 -12.97 -4.41 -4.10
C GLY A 325 -12.88 -4.46 -2.58
N GLN A 326 -13.28 -5.57 -1.98
CA GLN A 326 -13.06 -5.78 -0.55
C GLN A 326 -11.59 -6.05 -0.27
N ALA A 327 -11.09 -5.56 0.87
CA ALA A 327 -9.77 -5.93 1.36
C ALA A 327 -9.84 -7.35 1.94
N ARG A 328 -8.92 -8.23 1.52
CA ARG A 328 -8.87 -9.62 1.99
C ARG A 328 -7.48 -9.91 2.54
N LEU A 329 -7.36 -10.15 3.83
CA LEU A 329 -6.08 -10.65 4.35
C LEU A 329 -5.78 -12.03 3.78
N PRO A 330 -4.51 -12.32 3.46
CA PRO A 330 -4.14 -13.60 2.85
C PRO A 330 -3.99 -14.74 3.86
N PHE A 331 -4.06 -14.47 5.16
CA PHE A 331 -3.86 -15.46 6.21
C PHE A 331 -5.09 -15.60 7.11
N SER A 332 -5.37 -16.85 7.48
CA SER A 332 -5.91 -17.12 8.80
C SER A 332 -4.86 -16.63 9.80
N VAL A 333 -5.23 -15.75 10.72
CA VAL A 333 -4.32 -15.33 11.80
C VAL A 333 -4.26 -16.40 12.89
N ASP A 334 -4.52 -17.67 12.57
CA ASP A 334 -4.41 -18.79 13.49
C ASP A 334 -3.01 -19.42 13.37
N PRO A 335 -2.42 -19.87 14.48
CA PRO A 335 -1.12 -20.51 14.45
C PRO A 335 -1.18 -21.82 13.65
N ALA A 336 -0.05 -22.12 13.00
CA ALA A 336 0.24 -23.44 12.45
C ALA A 336 0.32 -24.51 13.56
#